data_AF-X1NAB6-F1
#
_entry.id   AF-X1NAB6-F1
#
_cell.length_a   1.000
_cell.length_b   1.000
_cell.length_c   1.000
_cell.angle_alpha   90.00
_cell.angle_beta   90.00
_cell.angle_gamma   90.00
#
_symmetry.space_group_name_H-M   'P 1'
#
loop_
_entity.id
_entity.type
_entity.pdbx_description
1 polymer ?
#
loop_
_entity_poly.entity_id
_entity_poly.type
_entity_poly.pdbx_seq_one_letter_code
_entity_poly.pdbx_strand_id
1 'polypeptide(L)' 'MGHLDAMAVRKMIKLFLASLWLVWREAEGLPITQPYAIEKKGHTGVISPWEMVDREAKGLE' A
#
# COMPACT_ATOMS: atom_id res chain seq x y z
N MET A 1 22.50 8.96 12.05
CA MET A 1 21.87 7.71 11.57
C MET A 1 20.36 7.64 11.83
N GLY A 2 19.83 7.99 13.01
CA GLY A 2 18.38 7.84 13.28
C GLY A 2 17.38 8.66 12.45
N HIS A 3 17.80 9.71 11.71
CA HIS A 3 16.89 10.49 10.86
C HIS A 3 16.38 9.68 9.65
N LEU A 4 17.26 8.91 9.01
CA LEU A 4 16.90 8.06 7.88
C LEU A 4 16.01 6.89 8.34
N ASP A 5 16.34 6.28 9.47
CA ASP A 5 15.53 5.20 10.05
C ASP A 5 14.12 5.69 10.40
N ALA A 6 14.00 6.86 11.03
CA ALA A 6 12.71 7.47 11.32
C ALA A 6 11.92 7.83 10.05
N MET A 7 12.59 8.23 8.96
CA MET A 7 11.95 8.41 7.66
C MET A 7 11.46 7.09 7.06
N ALA A 8 12.27 6.04 7.13
CA ALA A 8 11.93 4.71 6.63
C ALA A 8 10.72 4.14 7.36
N VAL A 9 10.71 4.18 8.71
CA VAL A 9 9.59 3.72 9.54
C VAL A 9 8.31 4.49 9.21
N ARG A 10 8.38 5.83 9.09
CA ARG A 10 7.21 6.63 8.70
C ARG A 10 6.68 6.26 7.32
N LYS A 11 7.56 5.95 6.36
CA LYS A 11 7.14 5.54 5.03
C LYS A 11 6.50 4.15 5.05
N MET A 12 7.09 3.21 5.79
CA MET A 12 6.54 1.87 5.99
C MET A 12 5.12 1.91 6.56
N ILE A 13 4.89 2.67 7.65
CA ILE A 13 3.56 2.80 8.27
C ILE A 13 2.54 3.35 7.28
N LYS A 14 2.89 4.39 6.50
CA LYS A 14 1.99 4.98 5.51
C LYS A 14 1.62 3.99 4.40
N LEU A 15 2.59 3.21 3.92
CA LEU A 15 2.36 2.21 2.89
C LEU A 15 1.47 1.06 3.40
N PHE A 16 1.72 0.59 4.63
CA PHE A 16 0.90 -0.44 5.25
C PHE A 16 -0.56 0.02 5.42
N LEU A 17 -0.78 1.21 5.97
CA LEU A 17 -2.14 1.76 6.17
C LEU A 17 -2.88 1.98 4.85
N ALA A 18 -2.19 2.47 3.81
CA ALA A 18 -2.77 2.61 2.48
C ALA A 18 -3.18 1.25 1.88
N SER A 19 -2.33 0.25 2.06
CA SER A 19 -2.58 -1.12 1.57
C SER A 19 -3.76 -1.77 2.30
N LEU A 20 -3.79 -1.64 3.63
CA LEU A 20 -4.88 -2.14 4.46
C LEU A 20 -6.23 -1.51 4.08
N TRP A 21 -6.25 -0.18 3.92
CA TRP A 21 -7.45 0.54 3.50
C TRP A 21 -7.94 0.06 2.13
N LEU A 22 -7.05 -0.15 1.17
CA LEU A 22 -7.41 -0.63 -0.17
C LEU A 22 -8.08 -2.00 -0.11
N VAL A 23 -7.41 -2.99 0.50
CA VAL A 23 -7.93 -4.36 0.60
C VAL A 23 -9.24 -4.43 1.36
N TRP A 24 -9.37 -3.65 2.44
CA TRP A 24 -10.62 -3.59 3.21
C TRP A 24 -11.76 -2.98 2.38
N ARG A 25 -11.51 -1.86 1.68
CA ARG A 25 -12.53 -1.24 0.82
C ARG A 25 -12.98 -2.18 -0.31
N GLU A 26 -12.06 -2.93 -0.89
CA GLU A 26 -12.35 -3.97 -1.88
C GLU A 26 -13.23 -5.07 -1.27
N ALA A 27 -12.90 -5.55 -0.08
CA ALA A 27 -13.66 -6.59 0.61
C ALA A 27 -15.09 -6.16 0.97
N GLU A 28 -15.31 -4.89 1.30
CA GLU A 28 -16.64 -4.33 1.58
C GLU A 28 -17.41 -3.92 0.31
N GLY A 29 -16.79 -3.98 -0.87
CA GLY A 29 -17.40 -3.57 -2.14
C GLY A 29 -17.67 -2.07 -2.23
N LEU A 30 -16.93 -1.25 -1.48
CA LEU A 30 -17.13 0.19 -1.43
C LEU A 30 -16.27 0.90 -2.48
N PRO A 31 -16.68 2.09 -2.98
CA PRO A 31 -15.95 2.78 -4.05
C PRO A 31 -14.53 3.16 -3.60
N ILE A 32 -13.54 2.88 -4.45
CA ILE A 32 -12.13 3.18 -4.19
C ILE A 32 -11.76 4.43 -4.96
N THR A 33 -11.18 5.40 -4.25
CA THR A 33 -10.60 6.59 -4.87
C THR A 33 -9.11 6.41 -5.10
N GLN A 34 -8.61 6.99 -6.18
CA GLN A 34 -7.17 6.98 -6.47
C GLN A 34 -6.40 7.73 -5.37
N PRO A 35 -5.21 7.26 -4.97
CA PRO A 35 -4.31 8.01 -4.10
C PRO A 35 -4.05 9.42 -4.63
N TYR A 36 -4.10 10.41 -3.74
CA TYR A 36 -3.82 11.83 -4.04
C TYR A 36 -2.48 12.03 -4.79
N ALA A 37 -1.48 11.21 -4.49
CA ALA A 37 -0.18 11.27 -5.13
C ALA A 37 -0.24 11.00 -6.65
N ILE A 38 -1.16 10.15 -7.09
CA ILE A 38 -1.39 9.84 -8.49
C ILE A 38 -2.23 10.96 -9.11
N GLU A 39 -3.37 11.27 -8.50
CA GLU A 39 -4.36 12.16 -9.08
C GLU A 39 -3.89 13.63 -9.15
N LYS A 40 -3.18 14.11 -8.12
CA LYS A 40 -2.79 15.52 -7.99
C LYS A 40 -1.30 15.79 -8.16
N LYS A 41 -0.45 14.78 -7.96
CA LYS A 41 1.01 14.94 -8.02
C LYS A 41 1.68 14.17 -9.16
N GLY A 42 0.93 13.43 -9.98
CA GLY A 42 1.46 12.75 -11.16
C GLY A 42 2.47 11.64 -10.86
N HIS A 43 2.47 11.10 -9.64
CA HIS A 43 3.32 9.96 -9.30
C HIS A 43 2.76 8.68 -9.92
N THR A 44 3.61 7.93 -10.64
CA THR A 44 3.25 6.65 -11.28
C THR A 44 3.51 5.43 -10.40
N GLY A 45 4.29 5.59 -9.33
CA GLY A 45 4.66 4.51 -8.42
C GLY A 45 3.57 4.19 -7.42
N VAL A 46 2.56 3.44 -7.84
CA VAL A 46 1.60 2.79 -6.93
C VAL A 46 2.22 1.47 -6.50
N ILE A 47 2.39 1.28 -5.20
CA ILE A 47 2.80 -0.02 -4.67
C ILE A 47 1.51 -0.78 -4.38
N SER A 48 1.36 -1.94 -5.03
CA SER A 48 0.22 -2.82 -4.77
C SER A 48 0.44 -3.61 -3.49
N PRO A 49 -0.59 -3.81 -2.63
CA PRO A 49 -0.46 -4.67 -1.44
C PRO A 49 0.06 -6.07 -1.78
N TRP A 50 -0.31 -6.58 -2.95
CA TRP A 50 0.03 -7.92 -3.42
C TRP A 50 1.48 -8.05 -3.90
N GLU A 51 2.17 -6.93 -4.13
CA GLU A 51 3.62 -6.94 -4.40
C GLU A 51 4.44 -7.01 -3.11
N MET A 52 3.82 -6.74 -1.96
CA MET A 52 4.45 -6.70 -0.64
C MET A 52 4.22 -7.97 0.19
N VAL A 53 3.46 -8.94 -0.32
CA VAL A 53 3.30 -10.27 0.30
C VAL A 53 4.36 -11.22 -0.21
N ASP A 54 4.85 -12.09 0.66
CA ASP A 54 5.79 -13.13 0.27
C ASP A 54 5.17 -14.01 -0.84
N ARG A 55 5.97 -14.30 -1.87
CA ARG A 55 5.58 -15.19 -2.97
C ARG A 55 5.52 -16.64 -2.47
N GLU A 56 4.56 -17.02 -1.64
CA GLU A 56 3.99 -18.38 -1.55
C GLU A 56 2.63 -18.37 -0.85
N ALA A 57 1.57 -18.16 -1.65
CA ALA A 57 0.25 -18.76 -1.41
C ALA A 57 -0.23 -19.48 -2.68
N LYS A 58 0.70 -20.14 -3.40
CA LYS A 58 0.35 -21.19 -4.36
C LYS A 58 0.19 -22.49 -3.55
N GLY A 59 -1.03 -22.80 -3.12
CA GLY A 59 -1.27 -24.10 -2.48
C GLY A 59 -2.46 -24.18 -1.52
N LEU A 60 -3.57 -23.50 -1.80
CA LEU A 60 -4.87 -23.87 -1.23
C LEU A 60 -5.73 -24.40 -2.38
N GLU A 61 -5.42 -25.63 -2.79
CA GLU A 61 -6.34 -26.54 -3.47
C GLU A 61 -6.88 -27.54 -2.44
#